data_AF-A0A958MUS8-F1
#
_entry.id   AF-A0A958MUS8-F1
#
_cell.length_a   1.000
_cell.length_b   1.000
_cell.length_c   1.000
_cell.angle_alpha   90.00
_cell.angle_beta   90.00
_cell.angle_gamma   90.00
#
_symmetry.space_group_name_H-M   'P 1'
#
loop_
_entity.id
_entity.type
_entity.pdbx_description
1 polymer ?
#
loop_
_entity_poly.entity_id
_entity_poly.type
_entity_poly.pdbx_seq_one_letter_code
_entity_poly.pdbx_strand_id
1 'polypeptide(L)'
;MLQVKLKWHEILLVAGFGLTACVGPTKPSETRDLSETELKAYLVRGQQEGAELKKKLVGELSRGLKEGGAVRAISVCKDKADEVTSAAAKKGVKMGRTSLKLRNPNNKPSPWAENLLNEWKVTRLNTPAEARVVVLEEGRVGYAEPLYTMPLCLNCHGQNIKPEVAKHLTSLYPK
;
A
#
# COMPACT_ATOMS: atom_id res chain seq x y z
N MET A 1 67.23 -3.73 -13.55
CA MET A 1 67.67 -4.84 -14.43
C MET A 1 67.74 -6.11 -13.60
N LEU A 2 67.53 -7.27 -14.24
CA LEU A 2 67.42 -8.64 -13.72
C LEU A 2 66.02 -9.16 -13.38
N GLN A 3 65.45 -9.74 -14.43
CA GLN A 3 64.54 -10.87 -14.47
C GLN A 3 64.99 -12.00 -13.54
N VAL A 4 64.07 -12.57 -12.77
CA VAL A 4 64.18 -13.97 -12.30
C VAL A 4 62.89 -14.70 -12.64
N LYS A 5 63.09 -15.75 -13.43
CA LYS A 5 62.11 -16.69 -13.97
C LYS A 5 61.56 -17.57 -12.84
N LEU A 6 60.27 -17.85 -12.85
CA LEU A 6 59.76 -19.13 -12.35
C LEU A 6 58.87 -19.78 -13.42
N LYS A 7 59.39 -20.87 -13.97
CA LYS A 7 58.64 -21.88 -14.71
C LYS A 7 58.11 -22.88 -13.69
N TRP A 8 56.81 -23.12 -13.68
CA TRP A 8 56.24 -24.38 -13.22
C TRP A 8 55.37 -24.91 -14.35
N HIS A 9 55.81 -26.03 -14.94
CA HIS A 9 54.94 -26.90 -15.73
C HIS A 9 54.32 -27.86 -14.73
N GLU A 10 53.01 -27.80 -14.56
CA GLU A 10 52.24 -28.98 -14.23
C GLU A 10 51.18 -29.15 -15.31
N ILE A 11 51.23 -30.33 -15.91
CA ILE A 11 50.30 -30.88 -16.86
C ILE A 11 49.00 -31.17 -16.11
N LEU A 12 47.87 -30.69 -16.64
CA LEU A 12 46.61 -31.42 -16.57
C LEU A 12 45.73 -30.99 -17.74
N LEU A 13 45.74 -31.85 -18.77
CA LEU A 13 44.68 -31.95 -19.76
C LEU A 13 43.40 -32.40 -19.03
N VAL A 14 42.45 -31.50 -18.86
CA VAL A 14 41.05 -31.86 -18.60
C VAL A 14 40.22 -31.31 -19.75
N ALA A 15 39.89 -32.20 -20.68
CA ALA A 15 38.76 -32.01 -21.57
C ALA A 15 37.48 -32.14 -20.72
N GLY A 16 36.76 -31.05 -20.54
CA GLY A 16 35.48 -31.02 -19.84
C GLY A 16 34.61 -29.93 -20.45
N PHE A 17 33.55 -30.36 -21.13
CA PHE A 17 32.64 -29.55 -21.93
C PHE A 17 32.16 -28.28 -21.19
N GLY A 18 32.35 -27.13 -21.84
CA GLY A 18 31.74 -25.88 -21.45
C GLY A 18 30.23 -25.95 -21.63
N LEU A 19 29.51 -25.81 -20.52
CA LEU A 19 28.22 -25.14 -20.51
C LEU A 19 28.43 -23.79 -19.82
N THR A 20 29.04 -22.86 -20.55
CA THR A 20 28.91 -21.44 -20.25
C THR A 20 27.43 -21.10 -20.41
N ALA A 21 26.66 -21.24 -19.34
CA ALA A 21 25.38 -20.58 -19.26
C ALA A 21 25.68 -19.08 -19.39
N CYS A 22 25.34 -18.52 -20.55
CA CYS A 22 25.35 -17.09 -20.76
C CYS A 22 24.42 -16.48 -19.70
N VAL A 23 24.98 -16.01 -18.59
CA VAL A 23 24.37 -14.92 -17.82
C VAL A 23 24.51 -13.70 -18.72
N GLY A 24 23.59 -13.59 -19.67
CA GLY A 24 23.43 -12.37 -20.44
C GLY A 24 23.19 -11.22 -19.49
N PRO A 25 23.59 -9.98 -19.84
CA PRO A 25 23.30 -8.83 -19.01
C PRO A 25 21.79 -8.80 -18.77
N THR A 26 21.36 -8.91 -17.50
CA THR A 26 19.98 -8.60 -17.13
C THR A 26 19.76 -7.16 -17.57
N LYS A 27 19.00 -6.96 -18.65
CA LYS A 27 18.64 -5.61 -19.10
C LYS A 27 18.13 -4.86 -17.87
N PRO A 28 18.65 -3.65 -17.59
CA PRO A 28 18.04 -2.79 -16.60
C PRO A 28 16.54 -2.75 -16.88
N SER A 29 15.71 -2.93 -15.85
CA SER A 29 14.25 -2.84 -15.95
C SER A 29 13.88 -1.52 -16.60
N GLU A 30 13.67 -1.52 -17.92
CA GLU A 30 13.16 -0.38 -18.65
C GLU A 30 11.82 -0.01 -18.00
N THR A 31 11.74 1.19 -17.46
CA THR A 31 10.50 1.79 -16.97
C THR A 31 9.50 1.77 -18.12
N ARG A 32 8.60 0.78 -18.09
CA ARG A 32 7.58 0.64 -19.13
C ARG A 32 6.48 1.67 -18.88
N ASP A 33 6.36 2.63 -19.77
CA ASP A 33 5.21 3.51 -19.81
C ASP A 33 3.94 2.72 -20.11
N LEU A 34 2.88 2.97 -19.35
CA LEU A 34 1.58 2.35 -19.58
C LEU A 34 0.86 3.07 -20.72
N SER A 35 0.28 2.32 -21.64
CA SER A 35 -0.63 2.89 -22.63
C SER A 35 -1.89 3.47 -21.95
N GLU A 36 -2.58 4.39 -22.62
CA GLU A 36 -3.83 4.96 -22.12
C GLU A 36 -4.89 3.89 -21.80
N THR A 37 -4.95 2.84 -22.62
CA THR A 37 -5.86 1.71 -22.41
C THR A 37 -5.52 0.95 -21.13
N GLU A 38 -4.23 0.73 -20.86
CA GLU A 38 -3.79 0.08 -19.63
C GLU A 38 -4.04 0.96 -18.40
N LEU A 39 -3.73 2.25 -18.47
CA LEU A 39 -4.02 3.20 -17.41
C LEU A 39 -5.51 3.18 -17.04
N LYS A 40 -6.38 3.22 -18.04
CA LYS A 40 -7.84 3.13 -17.85
C LYS A 40 -8.25 1.80 -17.24
N ALA A 41 -7.64 0.69 -17.66
CA ALA A 41 -7.92 -0.63 -17.09
C ALA A 41 -7.54 -0.71 -15.61
N TYR A 42 -6.37 -0.19 -15.22
CA TYR A 42 -5.95 -0.12 -13.82
C TYR A 42 -6.82 0.81 -12.99
N LEU A 43 -7.24 1.95 -13.55
CA LEU A 43 -8.15 2.88 -12.89
C LEU A 43 -9.49 2.19 -12.56
N VAL A 44 -10.10 1.54 -13.56
CA VAL A 44 -11.39 0.83 -13.38
C VAL A 44 -11.24 -0.31 -12.37
N ARG A 45 -10.19 -1.11 -12.48
CA ARG A 45 -9.91 -2.19 -11.54
C ARG A 45 -9.75 -1.68 -10.11
N GLY A 46 -8.94 -0.63 -9.93
CA GLY A 46 -8.71 0.00 -8.64
C GLY A 46 -9.99 0.55 -8.01
N GLN A 47 -10.84 1.22 -8.80
CA GLN A 47 -12.14 1.72 -8.35
C GLN A 47 -13.07 0.60 -7.89
N GLN A 48 -13.13 -0.51 -8.64
CA GLN A 48 -13.98 -1.65 -8.29
C GLN A 48 -13.51 -2.32 -6.99
N GLU A 49 -12.21 -2.61 -6.89
CA GLU A 49 -11.63 -3.26 -5.70
C GLU A 49 -11.66 -2.34 -4.47
N GLY A 50 -11.39 -1.05 -4.64
CA GLY A 50 -11.50 -0.03 -3.60
C GLY A 50 -12.94 0.16 -3.10
N ALA A 51 -13.93 0.16 -4.01
CA ALA A 51 -15.35 0.22 -3.65
C ALA A 51 -15.79 -0.99 -2.82
N GLU A 52 -15.33 -2.20 -3.18
CA GLU A 52 -15.63 -3.42 -2.42
C GLU A 52 -15.06 -3.36 -1.00
N LEU A 53 -13.79 -2.95 -0.86
CA LEU A 53 -13.15 -2.77 0.45
C LEU A 53 -13.90 -1.72 1.28
N LYS A 54 -14.18 -0.54 0.71
CA LYS A 54 -14.92 0.53 1.39
C LYS A 54 -16.27 0.04 1.91
N LYS A 55 -17.02 -0.70 1.08
CA LYS A 55 -18.32 -1.27 1.46
C LYS A 55 -18.20 -2.23 2.64
N LYS A 56 -17.23 -3.16 2.61
CA LYS A 56 -16.99 -4.12 3.71
C LYS A 56 -16.64 -3.40 5.01
N LEU A 57 -15.73 -2.42 4.96
CA LEU A 57 -15.31 -1.66 6.14
C LEU A 57 -16.43 -0.82 6.74
N VAL A 58 -17.22 -0.12 5.90
CA VAL A 58 -18.36 0.66 6.37
C VAL A 58 -19.43 -0.26 6.97
N GLY A 59 -19.64 -1.46 6.40
CA GLY A 59 -20.55 -2.46 6.97
C GLY A 59 -20.14 -2.91 8.37
N GLU A 60 -18.87 -3.28 8.54
CA GLU A 60 -18.29 -3.66 9.83
C GLU A 60 -18.37 -2.53 10.87
N LEU A 61 -18.02 -1.31 10.46
CA LEU A 61 -18.12 -0.12 11.31
C LEU A 61 -19.56 0.14 11.74
N SER A 62 -20.51 0.08 10.80
CA SER A 62 -21.93 0.29 11.07
C SER A 62 -22.48 -0.75 12.04
N ARG A 63 -22.05 -2.01 11.91
CA ARG A 63 -22.40 -3.08 12.83
C ARG A 63 -21.84 -2.80 14.24
N GLY A 64 -20.55 -2.51 14.36
CA GLY A 64 -19.93 -2.19 15.66
C GLY A 64 -20.59 -1.00 16.37
N LEU A 65 -20.95 0.04 15.61
CA LEU A 65 -21.67 1.20 16.13
C LEU A 65 -23.07 0.83 16.64
N LYS A 66 -23.82 -0.02 15.93
CA LYS A 66 -25.15 -0.47 16.35
C LYS A 66 -25.09 -1.36 17.61
N GLU A 67 -24.10 -2.24 17.69
CA GLU A 67 -24.02 -3.24 18.76
C GLU A 67 -23.42 -2.72 20.08
N GLY A 68 -22.71 -1.60 20.07
CA GLY A 68 -22.06 -1.10 21.28
C GLY A 68 -21.50 0.31 21.18
N GLY A 69 -21.98 1.11 20.23
CA GLY A 69 -21.55 2.49 20.04
C GLY A 69 -20.09 2.63 19.61
N ALA A 70 -19.58 3.84 19.76
CA ALA A 70 -18.24 4.22 19.29
C ALA A 70 -17.11 3.43 19.98
N VAL A 71 -17.24 3.12 21.27
CA VAL A 71 -16.22 2.36 22.03
C VAL A 71 -16.03 0.98 21.41
N ARG A 72 -17.10 0.23 21.16
CA ARG A 72 -17.02 -1.09 20.50
C ARG A 72 -16.55 -0.98 19.05
N ALA A 73 -17.00 0.03 18.32
CA ALA A 73 -16.61 0.25 16.93
C ALA A 73 -15.09 0.50 16.75
N ILE A 74 -14.39 0.98 17.80
CA ILE A 74 -12.94 1.17 17.73
C ILE A 74 -12.19 -0.15 17.56
N SER A 75 -12.63 -1.24 18.21
CA SER A 75 -12.03 -2.56 18.02
C SER A 75 -12.19 -3.07 16.59
N VAL A 76 -13.28 -2.71 15.89
CA VAL A 76 -13.44 -2.99 14.46
C VAL A 76 -12.33 -2.31 13.66
N CYS A 77 -12.08 -1.03 13.91
CA CYS A 77 -11.03 -0.28 13.23
C CYS A 77 -9.62 -0.77 13.59
N LYS A 78 -9.41 -1.25 14.82
CA LYS A 78 -8.10 -1.73 15.30
C LYS A 78 -7.77 -3.13 14.79
N ASP A 79 -8.69 -4.07 14.96
CA ASP A 79 -8.40 -5.50 14.81
C ASP A 79 -9.00 -6.03 13.49
N LYS A 80 -10.25 -5.68 13.20
CA LYS A 80 -10.98 -6.24 12.04
C LYS A 80 -10.58 -5.59 10.72
N ALA A 81 -10.16 -4.32 10.75
CA ALA A 81 -9.93 -3.55 9.54
C ALA A 81 -8.80 -4.11 8.67
N ASP A 82 -7.77 -4.72 9.27
CA ASP A 82 -6.66 -5.34 8.54
C ASP A 82 -7.05 -6.72 8.01
N GLU A 83 -7.85 -7.48 8.76
CA GLU A 83 -8.43 -8.75 8.30
C GLU A 83 -9.33 -8.53 7.08
N VAL A 84 -10.25 -7.56 7.14
CA VAL A 84 -11.15 -7.22 6.03
C VAL A 84 -10.37 -6.76 4.80
N THR A 85 -9.27 -6.03 4.99
CA THR A 85 -8.40 -5.59 3.89
C THR A 85 -7.70 -6.79 3.25
N SER A 86 -7.15 -7.68 4.06
CA SER A 86 -6.45 -8.87 3.58
C SER A 86 -7.41 -9.82 2.85
N ALA A 87 -8.63 -9.98 3.36
CA ALA A 87 -9.67 -10.80 2.73
C ALA A 87 -10.26 -10.19 1.44
N ALA A 88 -10.15 -8.87 1.25
CA ALA A 88 -10.58 -8.19 0.03
C ALA A 88 -9.49 -8.18 -1.05
N ALA A 89 -8.23 -8.39 -0.70
CA ALA A 89 -7.12 -8.36 -1.63
C ALA A 89 -7.18 -9.55 -2.60
N LYS A 90 -7.20 -9.26 -3.91
CA LYS A 90 -7.12 -10.27 -4.97
C LYS A 90 -5.67 -10.70 -5.20
N LYS A 91 -5.48 -11.86 -5.85
CA LYS A 91 -4.14 -12.38 -6.19
C LYS A 91 -3.32 -11.30 -6.92
N GLY A 92 -2.12 -11.05 -6.43
CA GLY A 92 -1.20 -10.06 -7.00
C GLY A 92 -1.49 -8.60 -6.64
N VAL A 93 -2.46 -8.33 -5.76
CA VAL A 93 -2.79 -6.96 -5.30
C VAL A 93 -2.42 -6.83 -3.83
N LYS A 94 -1.66 -5.79 -3.51
CA LYS A 94 -1.53 -5.29 -2.14
C LYS A 94 -2.52 -4.15 -1.96
N MET A 95 -3.38 -4.27 -0.95
CA MET A 95 -4.42 -3.30 -0.64
C MET A 95 -4.23 -2.76 0.77
N GLY A 96 -4.64 -1.52 1.01
CA GLY A 96 -4.47 -0.89 2.31
C GLY A 96 -5.16 0.47 2.40
N ARG A 97 -5.02 1.09 3.57
CA ARG A 97 -5.44 2.47 3.83
C ARG A 97 -4.23 3.21 4.38
N THR A 98 -4.14 4.50 4.08
CA THR A 98 -3.08 5.35 4.62
C THR A 98 -3.58 6.76 4.90
N SER A 99 -2.79 7.55 5.62
CA SER A 99 -3.11 8.93 5.98
C SER A 99 -1.86 9.68 6.43
N LEU A 100 -1.90 11.01 6.34
CA LEU A 100 -0.92 11.90 6.99
C LEU A 100 -1.12 11.96 8.51
N LYS A 101 -2.30 11.59 9.03
CA LYS A 101 -2.62 11.59 10.46
C LYS A 101 -3.00 10.19 10.92
N LEU A 102 -1.99 9.41 11.29
CA LEU A 102 -2.12 8.00 11.62
C LEU A 102 -2.60 7.80 13.05
N ARG A 103 -3.43 6.76 13.23
CA ARG A 103 -3.69 6.15 14.54
C ARG A 103 -2.95 4.83 14.69
N ASN A 104 -3.04 4.00 13.66
CA ASN A 104 -2.25 2.79 13.50
C ASN A 104 -0.97 3.13 12.69
N PRO A 105 0.24 3.00 13.27
CA PRO A 105 1.51 3.24 12.58
C PRO A 105 1.74 2.36 11.34
N ASN A 106 1.12 1.18 11.28
CA ASN A 106 1.24 0.26 10.14
C ASN A 106 0.62 0.82 8.85
N ASN A 107 -0.22 1.85 8.96
CA ASN A 107 -0.82 2.55 7.82
C ASN A 107 0.06 3.68 7.29
N LYS A 108 1.35 3.75 7.68
CA LYS A 108 2.28 4.77 7.19
C LYS A 108 2.33 4.79 5.65
N PRO A 109 2.21 5.96 5.00
CA PRO A 109 2.24 6.04 3.55
C PRO A 109 3.60 5.63 3.00
N SER A 110 3.59 5.03 1.82
CA SER A 110 4.77 4.97 0.95
C SER A 110 5.05 6.36 0.37
N PRO A 111 6.28 6.64 -0.10
CA PRO A 111 6.62 7.94 -0.67
C PRO A 111 5.67 8.42 -1.78
N TRP A 112 5.28 7.54 -2.71
CA TRP A 112 4.35 7.88 -3.79
C TRP A 112 2.94 8.23 -3.28
N ALA A 113 2.47 7.54 -2.23
CA ALA A 113 1.16 7.78 -1.65
C ALA A 113 1.16 9.06 -0.81
N GLU A 114 2.29 9.38 -0.14
CA GLU A 114 2.46 10.61 0.61
C GLU A 114 2.37 11.85 -0.28
N ASN A 115 2.92 11.80 -1.50
CA ASN A 115 2.78 12.88 -2.49
C ASN A 115 1.31 13.12 -2.84
N LEU A 116 0.56 12.07 -3.19
CA LEU A 116 -0.87 12.16 -3.47
C LEU A 116 -1.68 12.68 -2.27
N LEU A 117 -1.37 12.21 -1.06
CA LEU A 117 -2.02 12.70 0.16
C LEU A 117 -1.76 14.20 0.39
N ASN A 118 -0.56 14.67 0.10
CA ASN A 118 -0.22 16.09 0.22
C ASN A 118 -0.95 16.96 -0.80
N GLU A 119 -1.20 16.46 -2.00
CA GLU A 119 -2.07 17.10 -2.99
C GLU A 119 -3.53 17.10 -2.53
N TRP A 120 -4.02 15.97 -2.00
CA TRP A 120 -5.44 15.80 -1.67
C TRP A 120 -5.88 16.44 -0.36
N LYS A 121 -4.97 16.86 0.54
CA LYS A 121 -5.33 17.42 1.86
C LYS A 121 -6.26 18.65 1.80
N VAL A 122 -6.28 19.35 0.68
CA VAL A 122 -7.13 20.54 0.45
C VAL A 122 -8.50 20.20 -0.15
N THR A 123 -8.70 18.95 -0.59
CA THR A 123 -9.94 18.50 -1.26
C THR A 123 -11.02 18.11 -0.26
N ARG A 124 -12.28 18.08 -0.69
CA ARG A 124 -13.45 17.80 0.17
C ARG A 124 -14.45 16.90 -0.55
N LEU A 125 -15.43 16.36 0.17
CA LEU A 125 -16.44 15.48 -0.44
C LEU A 125 -17.28 16.18 -1.52
N ASN A 126 -17.54 17.48 -1.38
CA ASN A 126 -18.26 18.30 -2.37
C ASN A 126 -17.37 18.83 -3.51
N THR A 127 -16.05 18.71 -3.36
CA THR A 127 -15.04 19.04 -4.37
C THR A 127 -13.96 17.96 -4.39
N PRO A 128 -14.33 16.71 -4.78
CA PRO A 128 -13.45 15.57 -4.62
C PRO A 128 -12.32 15.62 -5.64
N ALA A 129 -11.12 15.20 -5.23
CA ALA A 129 -10.09 14.85 -6.17
C ALA A 129 -10.39 13.50 -6.82
N GLU A 130 -9.89 13.34 -8.03
CA GLU A 130 -9.98 12.10 -8.77
C GLU A 130 -8.99 11.06 -8.24
N ALA A 131 -9.34 9.79 -8.44
CA ALA A 131 -8.41 8.69 -8.26
C ALA A 131 -7.21 8.83 -9.22
N ARG A 132 -6.07 8.25 -8.81
CA ARG A 132 -4.82 8.30 -9.57
C ARG A 132 -4.26 6.90 -9.77
N VAL A 133 -3.68 6.69 -10.95
CA VAL A 133 -2.83 5.55 -11.28
C VAL A 133 -1.41 6.06 -11.44
N VAL A 134 -0.45 5.40 -10.82
CA VAL A 134 0.97 5.78 -10.83
C VAL A 134 1.79 4.56 -11.23
N VAL A 135 2.70 4.72 -12.18
CA VAL A 135 3.70 3.69 -12.49
C VAL A 135 4.77 3.74 -11.42
N LEU A 136 5.00 2.61 -10.76
CA LEU A 136 5.98 2.44 -9.70
C LEU A 136 7.19 1.65 -10.22
N GLU A 137 8.24 1.60 -9.40
CA GLU A 137 9.44 0.81 -9.69
C GLU A 137 9.11 -0.68 -9.93
N GLU A 138 9.96 -1.33 -10.72
CA GLU A 138 9.86 -2.76 -11.07
C GLU A 138 8.57 -3.11 -11.83
N GLY A 139 8.03 -2.15 -12.59
CA GLY A 139 6.83 -2.33 -13.41
C GLY A 139 5.54 -2.49 -12.59
N ARG A 140 5.57 -2.17 -11.29
CA ARG A 140 4.37 -2.17 -10.44
C ARG A 140 3.48 -0.98 -10.77
N VAL A 141 2.20 -1.11 -10.47
CA VAL A 141 1.22 -0.05 -10.68
C VAL A 141 0.52 0.26 -9.36
N GLY A 142 0.59 1.52 -8.95
CA GLY A 142 -0.13 2.06 -7.81
C GLY A 142 -1.47 2.62 -8.24
N TYR A 143 -2.52 2.32 -7.47
CA TYR A 143 -3.80 2.99 -7.55
C TYR A 143 -4.11 3.60 -6.18
N ALA A 144 -4.59 4.83 -6.16
CA ALA A 144 -5.09 5.47 -4.95
C ALA A 144 -6.29 6.37 -5.25
N GLU A 145 -7.19 6.48 -4.28
CA GLU A 145 -8.31 7.41 -4.31
C GLU A 145 -8.48 8.06 -2.93
N PRO A 146 -8.99 9.30 -2.86
CA PRO A 146 -9.29 9.92 -1.57
C PRO A 146 -10.37 9.17 -0.78
N LEU A 147 -10.17 9.05 0.53
CA LEU A 147 -11.18 8.56 1.47
C LEU A 147 -11.68 9.73 2.34
N TYR A 148 -12.85 10.27 1.99
CA TYR A 148 -13.45 11.38 2.72
C TYR A 148 -14.21 10.91 3.97
N THR A 149 -14.08 11.68 5.05
CA THR A 149 -14.83 11.43 6.29
C THR A 149 -16.30 11.77 6.12
N MET A 150 -17.18 10.86 6.56
CA MET A 150 -18.62 11.07 6.67
C MET A 150 -19.03 11.30 8.14
N PRO A 151 -20.27 11.74 8.44
CA PRO A 151 -20.71 11.99 9.82
C PRO A 151 -20.44 10.83 10.79
N LEU A 152 -20.64 9.58 10.34
CA LEU A 152 -20.35 8.39 11.14
C LEU A 152 -18.87 8.28 11.57
N CYS A 153 -17.94 8.76 10.73
CA CYS A 153 -16.50 8.70 10.99
C CYS A 153 -16.10 9.63 12.14
N LEU A 154 -16.86 10.72 12.30
CA LEU A 154 -16.58 11.77 13.29
C LEU A 154 -16.88 11.34 14.73
N ASN A 155 -17.56 10.21 14.93
CA ASN A 155 -17.71 9.60 16.26
C ASN A 155 -16.36 9.29 16.94
N CYS A 156 -15.30 9.05 16.17
CA CYS A 156 -13.95 8.73 16.68
C CYS A 156 -12.82 9.58 16.07
N HIS A 157 -13.05 10.18 14.90
CA HIS A 157 -12.08 11.03 14.19
C HIS A 157 -12.42 12.53 14.24
N GLY A 158 -13.51 12.92 14.91
CA GLY A 158 -13.90 14.32 15.10
C GLY A 158 -13.01 15.06 16.11
N GLN A 159 -13.14 16.38 16.15
CA GLN A 159 -12.45 17.22 17.14
C GLN A 159 -13.09 17.08 18.54
N ASN A 160 -14.42 16.93 18.59
CA ASN A 160 -15.20 16.81 19.82
C ASN A 160 -15.80 15.40 19.91
N ILE A 161 -15.04 14.45 20.46
CA ILE A 161 -15.49 13.09 20.73
C ILE A 161 -15.83 12.91 22.21
N LYS A 162 -16.70 11.95 22.52
CA LYS A 162 -17.10 11.70 23.91
C LYS A 162 -15.90 11.28 24.78
N PRO A 163 -15.84 11.66 26.07
CA PRO A 163 -14.69 11.36 26.94
C PRO A 163 -14.33 9.88 27.02
N GLU A 164 -15.32 8.99 27.06
CA GLU A 164 -15.12 7.54 27.08
C GLU A 164 -14.48 7.01 25.80
N VAL A 165 -14.82 7.60 24.65
CA VAL A 165 -14.24 7.27 23.34
C VAL A 165 -12.78 7.74 23.30
N ALA A 166 -12.52 8.97 23.75
CA ALA A 166 -11.17 9.52 23.83
C ALA A 166 -10.26 8.66 24.73
N LYS A 167 -10.74 8.32 25.94
CA LYS A 167 -10.02 7.46 26.88
C LYS A 167 -9.67 6.10 26.26
N HIS A 168 -10.64 5.46 25.61
CA HIS A 168 -10.43 4.15 24.98
C HIS A 168 -9.45 4.21 23.82
N LEU A 169 -9.53 5.26 22.99
CA LEU A 169 -8.60 5.48 21.90
C LEU A 169 -7.16 5.68 22.40
N THR A 170 -6.96 6.43 23.47
CA THR A 170 -5.63 6.63 24.07
C THR A 170 -5.04 5.33 24.60
N SER A 171 -5.87 4.47 25.22
CA SER A 171 -5.37 3.16 25.71
C SER A 171 -4.93 2.22 24.58
N LEU A 172 -5.57 2.31 23.40
CA LEU A 172 -5.29 1.41 22.29
C LEU A 172 -4.20 1.91 21.35
N TYR A 173 -3.96 3.22 21.34
CA TYR A 173 -2.99 3.88 20.48
C TYR A 173 -2.15 4.86 21.30
N PRO A 174 -1.30 4.35 22.22
CA PRO A 174 -0.36 5.19 22.95
C PRO A 174 0.61 5.82 21.95
N LYS A 175 0.86 7.12 22.12
CA LYS A 175 1.86 7.84 21.35
C LYS A 175 3.23 7.68 21.98
#